data_AF-A0A831NMP8-F1
#
_entry.id   AF-A0A831NMP8-F1
#
_cell.length_a   1.000
_cell.length_b   1.000
_cell.length_c   1.000
_cell.angle_alpha   90.00
_cell.angle_beta   90.00
_cell.angle_gamma   90.00
#
_symmetry.space_group_name_H-M   'P 1'
#
loop_
_entity.id
_entity.type
_entity.pdbx_description
1 polymer ?
#
loop_
_entity_poly.entity_id
_entity_poly.type
_entity_poly.pdbx_seq_one_letter_code
_entity_poly.pdbx_strand_id
1 'polypeptide(L)'
;MTKNKNYKPSAMERLNSLSPNVELWWDSNPLIYEKWCNDFLNSIQDKDLKDLIKFQLKKLWDKESDPKDWIFKGVTTNPPLTKAVFDNLKDEWTDIIREIIKNNLSMDYTQVAWEAYKEACKRGAALYMPLFVKSGYKYGYVSAQVDPRISVDTKEIVKQALELKALQPNIMVKIPTTRAGVLAIYILTALGVPTNATLCYTLPQIMAVAEAVKQGKALGEKYGT
;
A
#
# COMPACT_ATOMS: atom_id res chain seq x y z
N MET A 1 2.56 0.04 28.85
CA MET A 1 1.84 -1.26 28.90
C MET A 1 2.72 -2.28 29.61
N THR A 2 2.29 -2.73 30.79
CA THR A 2 2.96 -3.76 31.58
C THR A 2 3.03 -5.07 30.78
N LYS A 3 4.24 -5.56 30.48
CA LYS A 3 4.46 -6.86 29.82
C LYS A 3 3.82 -7.95 30.69
N ASN A 4 2.72 -8.52 30.22
CA ASN A 4 2.11 -9.69 30.83
C ASN A 4 3.14 -10.84 30.75
N LYS A 5 3.69 -11.29 31.88
CA LYS A 5 4.80 -12.27 31.95
C LYS A 5 4.48 -13.62 31.28
N ASN A 6 3.20 -13.88 30.98
CA ASN A 6 2.73 -15.11 30.34
C ASN A 6 2.34 -14.94 28.85
N TYR A 7 2.59 -13.78 28.23
CA TYR A 7 2.28 -13.57 26.82
C TYR A 7 3.17 -14.41 25.91
N LYS A 8 2.56 -15.26 25.07
CA LYS A 8 3.26 -15.96 23.99
C LYS A 8 3.15 -15.15 22.70
N PRO A 9 4.29 -14.78 22.06
CA PRO A 9 4.28 -14.06 20.79
C PRO A 9 3.43 -14.79 19.73
N SER A 10 2.66 -14.02 18.96
CA SER A 10 1.87 -14.51 17.84
C SER A 10 2.76 -15.12 16.75
N ALA A 11 2.16 -15.84 15.80
CA ALA A 11 2.90 -16.37 14.65
C ALA A 11 3.59 -15.27 13.84
N MET A 12 2.93 -14.12 13.70
CA MET A 12 3.46 -12.95 12.98
C MET A 12 4.64 -12.32 13.72
N GLU A 13 4.59 -12.19 15.05
CA GLU A 13 5.73 -11.71 15.85
C GLU A 13 6.93 -12.65 15.74
N ARG A 14 6.69 -13.96 15.82
CA ARG A 14 7.77 -14.95 15.68
C ARG A 14 8.40 -14.87 14.29
N LEU A 15 7.58 -14.81 13.23
CA LEU A 15 8.05 -14.65 11.85
C LEU A 15 8.88 -13.38 11.68
N ASN A 16 8.41 -12.25 12.21
CA ASN A 16 9.13 -10.97 12.17
C ASN A 16 10.46 -11.02 12.93
N SER A 17 10.58 -11.86 13.95
CA SER A 17 11.82 -12.01 14.74
C SER A 17 12.88 -12.90 14.09
N LEU A 18 12.54 -13.67 13.04
CA LEU A 18 13.47 -14.61 12.41
C LEU A 18 14.58 -13.92 11.62
N SER A 19 14.33 -12.73 11.07
CA SER A 19 15.33 -11.98 10.30
C SER A 19 15.03 -10.49 10.30
N PRO A 20 16.02 -9.61 10.58
CA PRO A 20 15.85 -8.16 10.48
C PRO A 20 15.69 -7.67 9.03
N ASN A 21 15.92 -8.55 8.04
CA ASN A 21 15.86 -8.24 6.62
C ASN A 21 14.53 -8.68 5.97
N VAL A 22 13.61 -9.27 6.74
CA VAL A 22 12.27 -9.63 6.26
C VAL A 22 11.27 -8.63 6.81
N GLU A 23 10.46 -8.08 5.91
CA GLU A 23 9.40 -7.14 6.26
C GLU A 23 8.05 -7.83 6.12
N LEU A 24 7.17 -7.60 7.09
CA LEU A 24 5.77 -8.02 6.98
C LEU A 24 4.95 -6.84 6.48
N TRP A 25 4.21 -7.07 5.39
CA TRP A 25 3.35 -6.08 4.78
C TRP A 25 1.92 -6.60 4.80
N TRP A 26 0.98 -5.69 4.98
CA TRP A 26 -0.44 -6.04 4.91
C TRP A 26 -0.98 -5.84 3.50
N ASP A 27 -1.64 -6.86 2.96
CA ASP A 27 -2.18 -6.84 1.60
C ASP A 27 -3.67 -6.45 1.61
N SER A 28 -3.95 -5.21 1.98
CA SER A 28 -5.28 -4.58 1.88
C SER A 28 -5.17 -3.07 2.02
N ASN A 29 -6.21 -2.31 1.67
CA ASN A 29 -6.20 -0.87 1.88
C ASN A 29 -6.30 -0.54 3.38
N PRO A 30 -5.44 0.34 3.93
CA PRO A 30 -5.35 0.46 5.37
C PRO A 30 -6.54 1.12 6.05
N LEU A 31 -7.40 1.77 5.27
CA LEU A 31 -8.64 2.36 5.75
C LEU A 31 -9.60 1.33 6.35
N ILE A 32 -9.53 0.06 5.93
CA ILE A 32 -10.45 -0.98 6.43
C ILE A 32 -9.90 -1.76 7.62
N TYR A 33 -8.70 -1.44 8.14
CA TYR A 33 -8.04 -2.28 9.16
C TYR A 33 -8.87 -2.43 10.42
N GLU A 34 -9.31 -1.30 10.97
CA GLU A 34 -10.04 -1.26 12.24
C GLU A 34 -11.39 -1.94 12.11
N LYS A 35 -12.10 -1.69 11.00
CA LYS A 35 -13.37 -2.37 10.72
C LYS A 35 -13.16 -3.89 10.57
N TRP A 36 -12.17 -4.31 9.79
CA TRP A 36 -11.85 -5.73 9.63
C TRP A 36 -11.50 -6.38 10.98
N CYS A 37 -10.69 -5.72 11.81
CA CYS A 37 -10.37 -6.20 13.16
C CYS A 37 -11.63 -6.36 14.02
N ASN A 38 -12.53 -5.38 13.99
CA ASN A 38 -13.79 -5.42 14.75
C ASN A 38 -14.69 -6.56 14.29
N ASP A 39 -14.88 -6.72 12.97
CA ASP A 39 -15.67 -7.80 12.38
C ASP A 39 -15.08 -9.17 12.75
N PHE A 40 -13.76 -9.32 12.63
CA PHE A 40 -13.06 -10.54 13.01
C PHE A 40 -13.22 -10.86 14.50
N LEU A 41 -13.01 -9.87 15.37
CA LEU A 41 -13.19 -10.01 16.83
C LEU A 41 -14.63 -10.32 17.22
N ASN A 42 -15.61 -9.85 16.46
CA ASN A 42 -17.03 -10.16 16.70
C ASN A 42 -17.41 -11.58 16.28
N SER A 43 -16.64 -12.21 15.40
CA SER A 43 -16.84 -13.63 15.05
C SER A 43 -16.31 -14.61 16.11
N ILE A 44 -15.49 -14.13 17.05
CA ILE A 44 -14.91 -14.95 18.13
C ILE A 44 -15.84 -14.97 19.34
N GLN A 45 -16.28 -16.17 19.73
CA GLN A 45 -17.15 -16.40 20.89
C GLN A 45 -16.38 -16.48 22.21
N ASP A 46 -15.19 -17.08 22.20
CA ASP A 46 -14.34 -17.23 23.39
C ASP A 46 -13.76 -15.87 23.80
N LYS A 47 -14.06 -15.43 25.02
CA LYS A 47 -13.68 -14.11 25.52
C LYS A 47 -12.18 -13.96 25.75
N ASP A 48 -11.54 -14.98 26.31
CA ASP A 48 -10.10 -14.93 26.62
C ASP A 48 -9.29 -14.95 25.32
N LEU A 49 -9.73 -15.76 24.35
CA LEU A 49 -9.16 -15.78 23.01
C LEU A 49 -9.38 -14.45 22.29
N LYS A 50 -10.57 -13.84 22.41
CA LYS A 50 -10.89 -12.53 21.81
C LYS A 50 -9.97 -11.43 22.36
N ASP A 51 -9.74 -11.39 23.67
CA ASP A 51 -8.87 -10.39 24.29
C ASP A 51 -7.39 -10.60 23.88
N LEU A 52 -6.94 -11.86 23.80
CA LEU A 52 -5.61 -12.19 23.29
C LEU A 52 -5.43 -11.76 21.83
N ILE A 53 -6.38 -12.10 20.95
CA ILE A 53 -6.33 -11.74 19.53
C ILE A 53 -6.41 -10.23 19.36
N LYS A 54 -7.25 -9.53 20.12
CA LYS A 54 -7.34 -8.06 20.08
C LYS A 54 -5.99 -7.41 20.40
N PHE A 55 -5.28 -7.92 21.39
CA PHE A 55 -3.93 -7.47 21.71
C PHE A 55 -2.95 -7.76 20.56
N GLN A 56 -3.02 -8.94 19.95
CA GLN A 56 -2.18 -9.33 18.81
C GLN A 56 -2.43 -8.46 17.57
N LEU A 57 -3.69 -8.14 17.25
CA LEU A 57 -4.04 -7.27 16.12
C LEU A 57 -3.45 -5.86 16.32
N LYS A 58 -3.57 -5.29 17.52
CA LYS A 58 -2.94 -3.99 17.84
C LYS A 58 -1.41 -4.00 17.72
N LYS A 59 -0.76 -5.15 17.87
CA LYS A 59 0.68 -5.30 17.61
C LYS A 59 1.01 -5.31 16.12
N LEU A 60 0.10 -5.82 15.28
CA LEU A 60 0.29 -5.80 13.83
C LEU A 60 0.30 -4.36 13.30
N TRP A 61 -0.73 -3.60 13.65
CA TRP A 61 -0.84 -2.18 13.38
C TRP A 61 -1.86 -1.52 14.33
N ASP A 62 -1.55 -0.33 14.84
CA ASP A 62 -2.47 0.49 15.63
C ASP A 62 -2.05 1.94 15.49
N LYS A 63 -2.91 2.77 14.89
CA LYS A 63 -2.63 4.20 14.63
C LYS A 63 -2.30 4.99 15.90
N GLU A 64 -2.79 4.55 17.06
CA GLU A 64 -2.58 5.19 18.35
C GLU A 64 -1.29 4.73 19.05
N SER A 65 -0.61 3.70 18.51
CA SER A 65 0.63 3.16 19.07
C SER A 65 1.88 3.77 18.41
N ASP A 66 3.04 3.60 19.04
CA ASP A 66 4.30 4.03 18.44
C ASP A 66 4.55 3.28 17.11
N PRO A 67 4.71 3.97 15.97
CA PRO A 67 4.95 3.31 14.69
C PRO A 67 6.17 2.38 14.65
N LYS A 68 7.17 2.60 15.51
CA LYS A 68 8.35 1.72 15.63
C LYS A 68 7.96 0.30 16.06
N ASP A 69 6.89 0.18 16.85
CA ASP A 69 6.41 -1.07 17.42
C ASP A 69 5.48 -1.85 16.48
N TRP A 70 5.03 -1.24 15.36
CA TRP A 70 4.20 -1.93 14.37
C TRP A 70 4.97 -3.09 13.75
N ILE A 71 4.32 -4.25 13.64
CA ILE A 71 4.89 -5.38 12.91
C ILE A 71 4.77 -5.13 11.41
N PHE A 72 3.65 -4.56 10.95
CA PHE A 72 3.50 -4.20 9.54
C PHE A 72 4.38 -3.00 9.18
N LYS A 73 5.30 -3.21 8.25
CA LYS A 73 6.26 -2.21 7.78
C LYS A 73 5.84 -1.52 6.48
N GLY A 74 4.78 -1.99 5.84
CA GLY A 74 4.21 -1.40 4.66
C GLY A 74 2.89 -2.05 4.29
N VAL A 75 2.29 -1.55 3.21
CA VAL A 75 0.99 -2.01 2.73
C VAL A 75 1.02 -2.18 1.23
N THR A 76 0.37 -3.23 0.73
CA THR A 76 0.04 -3.35 -0.68
C THR A 76 -1.44 -3.18 -0.93
N THR A 77 -1.78 -2.37 -1.93
CA THR A 77 -3.14 -2.26 -2.46
C THR A 77 -3.15 -2.67 -3.94
N ASN A 78 -4.35 -2.77 -4.49
CA ASN A 78 -4.67 -2.95 -5.90
C ASN A 78 -6.13 -2.49 -6.10
N PRO A 79 -6.68 -2.49 -7.32
CA PRO A 79 -8.05 -2.04 -7.54
C PRO A 79 -9.10 -2.85 -6.76
N PRO A 80 -9.08 -4.20 -6.71
CA PRO A 80 -10.00 -4.96 -5.85
C PRO A 80 -9.92 -4.62 -4.34
N LEU A 81 -8.70 -4.50 -3.79
CA LEU A 81 -8.49 -4.16 -2.38
C LEU A 81 -8.93 -2.74 -2.06
N THR A 82 -8.86 -1.83 -3.03
CA THR A 82 -9.36 -0.46 -2.87
C THR A 82 -10.88 -0.41 -3.01
N LYS A 83 -11.46 -1.21 -3.90
CA LYS A 83 -12.93 -1.39 -3.96
C LYS A 83 -13.49 -1.88 -2.62
N ALA A 84 -12.76 -2.76 -1.92
CA ALA A 84 -13.18 -3.24 -0.61
C ALA A 84 -13.36 -2.10 0.41
N VAL A 85 -12.67 -0.97 0.26
CA VAL A 85 -12.93 0.25 1.05
C VAL A 85 -14.34 0.75 0.83
N PHE A 86 -14.77 0.88 -0.44
CA PHE A 86 -16.10 1.37 -0.79
C PHE A 86 -17.20 0.41 -0.34
N ASP A 87 -16.94 -0.89 -0.37
CA ASP A 87 -17.90 -1.89 0.10
C ASP A 87 -18.04 -1.87 1.63
N ASN A 88 -16.94 -1.70 2.35
CA ASN A 88 -16.89 -1.80 3.81
C ASN A 88 -17.18 -0.48 4.53
N LEU A 89 -16.92 0.66 3.90
CA LEU A 89 -17.13 2.01 4.43
C LEU A 89 -18.14 2.76 3.56
N LYS A 90 -19.18 2.05 3.12
CA LYS A 90 -20.11 2.50 2.07
C LYS A 90 -20.74 3.87 2.33
N ASP A 91 -21.19 4.13 3.55
CA ASP A 91 -21.89 5.37 3.87
C ASP A 91 -20.95 6.57 3.71
N GLU A 92 -19.75 6.51 4.33
CA GLU A 92 -18.71 7.54 4.20
C GLU A 92 -18.29 7.74 2.73
N TRP A 93 -18.05 6.64 2.01
CA TRP A 93 -17.54 6.72 0.63
C TRP A 93 -18.59 7.13 -0.38
N THR A 94 -19.87 6.88 -0.11
CA THR A 94 -20.96 7.39 -0.95
C THR A 94 -20.95 8.92 -0.96
N ASP A 95 -20.75 9.55 0.20
CA ASP A 95 -20.72 11.01 0.28
C ASP A 95 -19.46 11.61 -0.36
N ILE A 96 -18.30 10.99 -0.16
CA ILE A 96 -17.05 11.38 -0.83
C ILE A 96 -17.20 11.29 -2.37
N ILE A 97 -17.77 10.20 -2.88
CA ILE A 97 -17.97 10.02 -4.33
C ILE A 97 -18.96 11.04 -4.88
N ARG A 98 -20.05 11.35 -4.16
CA ARG A 98 -20.99 12.41 -4.54
C ARG A 98 -20.31 13.77 -4.61
N GLU A 99 -19.42 14.07 -3.67
CA GLU A 99 -18.64 15.31 -3.68
C GLU A 99 -17.69 15.38 -4.88
N ILE A 100 -16.99 14.28 -5.20
CA ILE A 100 -16.14 14.18 -6.40
C ILE A 100 -16.97 14.48 -7.66
N ILE A 101 -18.16 13.88 -7.80
CA ILE A 101 -19.06 14.11 -8.94
C ILE A 101 -19.49 15.58 -9.00
N LYS A 102 -19.93 16.13 -7.86
CA LYS A 102 -20.41 17.53 -7.78
C LYS A 102 -19.33 18.53 -8.18
N ASN A 103 -18.08 18.26 -7.81
CA ASN A 103 -16.95 19.14 -8.12
C ASN A 103 -16.40 18.94 -9.54
N ASN A 104 -16.84 17.89 -10.26
CA ASN A 104 -16.31 17.52 -11.58
C ASN A 104 -17.43 17.07 -12.53
N LEU A 105 -18.39 17.96 -12.83
CA LEU A 105 -19.62 17.63 -13.57
C LEU A 105 -19.40 17.06 -14.99
N SER A 106 -18.21 17.24 -15.58
CA SER A 106 -17.88 16.73 -16.92
C SER A 106 -17.24 15.34 -16.92
N MET A 107 -16.92 14.77 -15.75
CA MET A 107 -16.26 13.46 -15.67
C MET A 107 -17.24 12.33 -15.98
N ASP A 108 -16.76 11.33 -16.73
CA ASP A 108 -17.46 10.05 -16.87
C ASP A 108 -17.26 9.16 -15.61
N TYR A 109 -17.97 8.03 -15.57
CA TYR A 109 -17.89 7.10 -14.45
C TYR A 109 -16.50 6.50 -14.23
N THR A 110 -15.68 6.37 -15.28
CA THR A 110 -14.32 5.83 -15.16
C THR A 110 -13.37 6.85 -14.53
N GLN A 111 -13.53 8.13 -14.88
CA GLN A 111 -12.79 9.24 -14.30
C GLN A 111 -13.18 9.43 -12.83
N VAL A 112 -14.49 9.40 -12.51
CA VAL A 112 -14.96 9.44 -11.11
C VAL A 112 -14.41 8.26 -10.30
N ALA A 113 -14.41 7.04 -10.85
CA ALA A 113 -13.85 5.88 -10.18
C ALA A 113 -12.34 6.02 -9.94
N TRP A 114 -11.60 6.61 -10.88
CA TRP A 114 -10.17 6.90 -10.72
C TRP A 114 -9.91 7.93 -9.63
N GLU A 115 -10.68 9.02 -9.57
CA GLU A 115 -10.57 10.01 -8.50
C GLU A 115 -10.89 9.41 -7.12
N ALA A 116 -11.94 8.59 -7.02
CA ALA A 116 -12.25 7.88 -5.79
C ALA A 116 -11.13 6.90 -5.38
N TYR A 117 -10.54 6.19 -6.35
CA TYR A 117 -9.38 5.33 -6.13
C TYR A 117 -8.17 6.11 -5.61
N LYS A 118 -7.85 7.25 -6.22
CA LYS A 118 -6.77 8.15 -5.80
C LYS A 118 -7.00 8.67 -4.38
N GLU A 119 -8.21 9.10 -4.06
CA GLU A 119 -8.55 9.58 -2.72
C GLU A 119 -8.36 8.46 -1.67
N ALA A 120 -8.75 7.23 -1.98
CA ALA A 120 -8.54 6.09 -1.08
C ALA A 120 -7.05 5.78 -0.89
N CYS A 121 -6.26 5.86 -1.95
CA CYS A 121 -4.81 5.69 -1.89
C CYS A 121 -4.15 6.80 -1.06
N LYS A 122 -4.56 8.06 -1.25
CA LYS A 122 -4.06 9.22 -0.50
C LYS A 122 -4.33 9.08 0.99
N ARG A 123 -5.58 8.81 1.38
CA ARG A 123 -5.96 8.62 2.79
C ARG A 123 -5.28 7.40 3.40
N GLY A 124 -5.22 6.29 2.66
CA GLY A 124 -4.55 5.08 3.13
C GLY A 124 -3.04 5.27 3.32
N ALA A 125 -2.37 5.95 2.38
CA ALA A 125 -0.96 6.29 2.49
C ALA A 125 -0.67 7.21 3.68
N ALA A 126 -1.55 8.19 3.95
CA ALA A 126 -1.41 9.08 5.10
C ALA A 126 -1.35 8.33 6.45
N LEU A 127 -2.06 7.20 6.59
CA LEU A 127 -2.03 6.37 7.82
C LEU A 127 -0.64 5.78 8.12
N TYR A 128 0.22 5.59 7.10
CA TYR A 128 1.56 5.05 7.25
C TYR A 128 2.67 6.11 7.24
N MET A 129 2.33 7.39 7.03
CA MET A 129 3.29 8.50 7.07
C MET A 129 4.07 8.60 8.40
N PRO A 130 3.47 8.35 9.59
CA PRO A 130 4.23 8.36 10.84
C PRO A 130 5.38 7.35 10.86
N LEU A 131 5.16 6.13 10.33
CA LEU A 131 6.22 5.14 10.18
C LEU A 131 7.25 5.57 9.13
N PHE A 132 6.79 6.13 8.01
CA PHE A 132 7.66 6.60 6.93
C PHE A 132 8.69 7.63 7.43
N VAL A 133 8.23 8.67 8.13
CA VAL A 133 9.13 9.67 8.70
C VAL A 133 10.02 9.08 9.79
N LYS A 134 9.43 8.34 10.75
CA LYS A 134 10.15 7.84 11.93
C LYS A 134 11.19 6.77 11.62
N SER A 135 11.05 6.06 10.50
CA SER A 135 12.01 5.07 10.01
C SER A 135 13.13 5.67 9.15
N GLY A 136 13.17 7.00 8.97
CA GLY A 136 14.10 7.62 8.04
C GLY A 136 13.81 7.25 6.58
N TYR A 137 12.52 7.19 6.23
CA TYR A 137 12.01 6.90 4.89
C TYR A 137 12.25 5.46 4.39
N LYS A 138 12.62 4.55 5.30
CA LYS A 138 12.88 3.13 4.96
C LYS A 138 11.60 2.30 4.88
N TYR A 139 10.69 2.49 5.83
CA TYR A 139 9.43 1.74 5.96
C TYR A 139 8.24 2.67 5.77
N GLY A 140 7.01 2.18 5.91
CA GLY A 140 5.81 3.00 5.85
C GLY A 140 5.34 3.27 4.42
N TYR A 141 5.83 2.53 3.43
CA TYR A 141 5.34 2.64 2.06
C TYR A 141 3.95 2.03 1.91
N VAL A 142 3.12 2.68 1.09
CA VAL A 142 1.82 2.14 0.65
C VAL A 142 1.85 2.00 -0.87
N SER A 143 1.71 0.77 -1.34
CA SER A 143 1.76 0.44 -2.75
C SER A 143 0.42 0.72 -3.41
N ALA A 144 0.36 1.71 -4.31
CA ALA A 144 -0.83 2.09 -5.09
C ALA A 144 -0.64 1.70 -6.56
N GLN A 145 -1.63 1.02 -7.15
CA GLN A 145 -1.50 0.44 -8.49
C GLN A 145 -2.06 1.38 -9.56
N VAL A 146 -1.33 1.51 -10.66
CA VAL A 146 -1.87 2.11 -11.89
C VAL A 146 -3.05 1.29 -12.43
N ASP A 147 -3.87 1.90 -13.26
CA ASP A 147 -5.02 1.22 -13.87
C ASP A 147 -4.56 0.00 -14.72
N PRO A 148 -5.05 -1.22 -14.44
CA PRO A 148 -4.68 -2.41 -15.21
C PRO A 148 -5.01 -2.30 -16.72
N ARG A 149 -5.99 -1.49 -17.10
CA ARG A 149 -6.46 -1.32 -18.49
C ARG A 149 -5.40 -0.66 -19.38
N ILE A 150 -4.47 0.11 -18.81
CA ILE A 150 -3.38 0.78 -19.53
C ILE A 150 -2.07 -0.03 -19.54
N SER A 151 -2.10 -1.31 -19.14
CA SER A 151 -0.91 -2.15 -18.92
C SER A 151 0.02 -2.35 -20.13
N VAL A 152 -0.40 -1.93 -21.32
CA VAL A 152 0.39 -2.00 -22.57
C VAL A 152 0.91 -0.64 -23.04
N ASP A 153 0.57 0.46 -22.35
CA ASP A 153 0.96 1.82 -22.71
C ASP A 153 1.92 2.40 -21.66
N THR A 154 3.21 2.42 -21.97
CA THR A 154 4.24 2.97 -21.08
C THR A 154 3.98 4.44 -20.73
N LYS A 155 3.49 5.25 -21.67
CA LYS A 155 3.32 6.69 -21.45
C LYS A 155 2.20 6.94 -20.45
N GLU A 156 1.06 6.28 -20.63
CA GLU A 156 -0.05 6.40 -19.68
C GLU A 156 0.30 5.78 -18.31
N ILE A 157 1.08 4.69 -18.27
CA ILE A 157 1.55 4.12 -17.00
C ILE A 157 2.41 5.13 -16.24
N VAL A 158 3.38 5.75 -16.91
CA VAL A 158 4.26 6.76 -16.27
C VAL A 158 3.45 7.96 -15.80
N LYS A 159 2.52 8.45 -16.62
CA LYS A 159 1.63 9.56 -16.26
C LYS A 159 0.81 9.25 -15.00
N GLN A 160 0.08 8.13 -14.97
CA GLN A 160 -0.70 7.75 -13.79
C GLN A 160 0.19 7.47 -12.57
N ALA A 161 1.38 6.90 -12.77
CA ALA A 161 2.34 6.67 -11.69
C ALA A 161 2.77 7.99 -11.02
N LEU A 162 3.05 9.02 -11.81
CA LEU A 162 3.42 10.34 -11.31
C LEU A 162 2.25 11.02 -10.61
N GLU A 163 1.02 10.89 -11.14
CA GLU A 163 -0.19 11.36 -10.46
C GLU A 163 -0.36 10.70 -9.08
N LEU A 164 -0.23 9.37 -9.00
CA LEU A 164 -0.33 8.64 -7.73
C LEU A 164 0.77 9.05 -6.76
N LYS A 165 2.02 9.14 -7.23
CA LYS A 165 3.15 9.54 -6.41
C LYS A 165 2.98 10.93 -5.80
N ALA A 166 2.36 11.86 -6.54
CA ALA A 166 2.11 13.21 -6.06
C ALA A 166 1.11 13.29 -4.88
N LEU A 167 0.29 12.26 -4.67
CA LEU A 167 -0.74 12.27 -3.62
C LEU A 167 -0.16 12.20 -2.20
N GLN A 168 0.91 11.43 -1.99
CA GLN A 168 1.60 11.29 -0.71
C GLN A 168 3.08 10.88 -0.89
N PRO A 169 4.01 11.38 -0.05
CA PRO A 169 5.44 11.05 -0.15
C PRO A 169 5.78 9.57 -0.03
N ASN A 170 5.02 8.80 0.75
CA ASN A 170 5.24 7.38 1.00
C ASN A 170 4.48 6.45 0.03
N ILE A 171 3.92 6.97 -1.06
CA ILE A 171 3.38 6.11 -2.13
C ILE A 171 4.53 5.47 -2.90
N MET A 172 4.42 4.16 -3.04
CA MET A 172 5.17 3.30 -3.96
C MET A 172 4.23 2.90 -5.09
N VAL A 173 4.62 3.03 -6.35
CA VAL A 173 3.71 2.77 -7.47
C VAL A 173 3.79 1.31 -7.89
N LYS A 174 2.67 0.59 -7.83
CA LYS A 174 2.54 -0.80 -8.25
C LYS A 174 2.28 -0.89 -9.74
N ILE A 175 3.12 -1.62 -10.47
CA ILE A 175 3.15 -1.65 -11.93
C ILE A 175 3.15 -3.12 -12.40
N PRO A 176 2.19 -3.52 -13.27
CA PRO A 176 2.21 -4.84 -13.88
C PRO A 176 3.51 -5.11 -14.65
N THR A 177 4.08 -6.29 -14.51
CA THR A 177 5.36 -6.68 -15.14
C THR A 177 5.16 -7.11 -16.60
N THR A 178 4.54 -6.24 -17.39
CA THR A 178 4.46 -6.33 -18.85
C THR A 178 5.68 -5.68 -19.49
N ARG A 179 5.89 -5.85 -20.80
CA ARG A 179 6.95 -5.14 -21.52
C ARG A 179 6.86 -3.62 -21.33
N ALA A 180 5.66 -3.06 -21.40
CA ALA A 180 5.42 -1.63 -21.19
C ALA A 180 5.68 -1.21 -19.74
N GLY A 181 5.29 -2.06 -18.78
CA GLY A 181 5.51 -1.83 -17.35
C GLY A 181 6.99 -1.88 -16.94
N VAL A 182 7.79 -2.79 -17.50
CA VAL A 182 9.24 -2.83 -17.26
C VAL A 182 9.92 -1.54 -17.73
N LEU A 183 9.55 -1.04 -18.91
CA LEU A 183 10.06 0.24 -19.39
C LEU A 183 9.60 1.41 -18.50
N ALA A 184 8.35 1.38 -18.01
CA ALA A 184 7.86 2.38 -17.07
C ALA A 184 8.62 2.34 -15.73
N ILE A 185 8.94 1.15 -15.20
CA ILE A 185 9.75 0.98 -13.99
C ILE A 185 11.14 1.60 -14.18
N TYR A 186 11.79 1.38 -15.32
CA TYR A 186 13.07 2.02 -15.65
C TYR A 186 12.97 3.56 -15.59
N ILE A 187 11.97 4.14 -16.27
CA ILE A 187 11.76 5.60 -16.33
C ILE A 187 11.49 6.15 -14.91
N LEU A 188 10.58 5.53 -14.17
CA LEU A 188 10.18 5.98 -12.84
C LEU A 188 11.31 5.86 -11.84
N THR A 189 12.11 4.79 -11.91
CA THR A 189 13.30 4.64 -11.07
C THR A 189 14.31 5.74 -11.34
N ALA A 190 14.52 6.11 -12.61
CA ALA A 190 15.40 7.24 -12.97
C ALA A 190 14.87 8.59 -12.45
N LEU A 191 13.56 8.72 -12.22
CA LEU A 191 12.93 9.89 -11.62
C LEU A 191 12.89 9.84 -10.08
N GLY A 192 13.51 8.85 -9.43
CA GLY A 192 13.47 8.69 -7.98
C GLY A 192 12.10 8.24 -7.45
N VAL A 193 11.21 7.73 -8.32
CA VAL A 193 9.88 7.25 -7.91
C VAL A 193 9.97 5.78 -7.51
N PRO A 194 9.62 5.42 -6.26
CA PRO A 194 9.66 4.03 -5.80
C PRO A 194 8.58 3.20 -6.50
N THR A 195 8.95 2.02 -6.99
CA THR A 195 8.06 1.11 -7.74
C THR A 195 7.94 -0.27 -7.09
N ASN A 196 6.78 -0.91 -7.26
CA ASN A 196 6.49 -2.29 -6.89
C ASN A 196 6.07 -3.08 -8.15
N ALA A 197 6.92 -3.97 -8.63
CA ALA A 197 6.59 -4.83 -9.76
C ALA A 197 5.59 -5.91 -9.35
N THR A 198 4.41 -5.95 -9.97
CA THR A 198 3.35 -6.94 -9.71
C THR A 198 3.12 -7.84 -10.93
N LEU A 199 2.42 -8.97 -10.72
CA LEU A 199 2.15 -9.95 -11.79
C LEU A 199 3.44 -10.46 -12.45
N CYS A 200 4.46 -10.69 -11.62
CA CYS A 200 5.77 -11.20 -12.01
C CYS A 200 5.83 -12.70 -11.66
N TYR A 201 5.78 -13.55 -12.68
CA TYR A 201 5.60 -15.00 -12.51
C TYR A 201 6.80 -15.82 -12.96
N THR A 202 7.68 -15.22 -13.76
CA THR A 202 8.76 -15.94 -14.43
C THR A 202 10.11 -15.31 -14.12
N LEU A 203 11.17 -16.13 -14.13
CA LEU A 203 12.54 -15.65 -13.93
C LEU A 203 12.93 -14.55 -14.96
N PRO A 204 12.61 -14.66 -16.25
CA PRO A 204 12.87 -13.58 -17.20
C PRO A 204 12.20 -12.25 -16.81
N GLN A 205 10.98 -12.26 -16.28
CA GLN A 205 10.32 -11.05 -15.78
C GLN A 205 11.08 -10.45 -14.59
N ILE A 206 11.51 -11.27 -13.64
CA ILE A 206 12.29 -10.83 -12.47
C ILE A 206 13.59 -10.17 -12.93
N MET A 207 14.33 -10.83 -13.85
CA MET A 207 15.58 -10.31 -14.38
C MET A 207 15.39 -9.00 -15.16
N ALA A 208 14.31 -8.89 -15.94
CA ALA A 208 14.00 -7.67 -16.69
C ALA A 208 13.69 -6.49 -15.74
N VAL A 209 12.95 -6.72 -14.65
CA VAL A 209 12.70 -5.70 -13.63
C VAL A 209 13.99 -5.31 -12.90
N ALA A 210 14.81 -6.28 -12.48
CA ALA A 210 16.06 -6.02 -11.79
C ALA A 210 17.01 -5.16 -12.65
N GLU A 211 17.12 -5.47 -13.94
CA GLU A 211 17.94 -4.69 -14.87
C GLU A 211 17.35 -3.30 -15.11
N ALA A 212 16.03 -3.17 -15.27
CA ALA A 212 15.35 -1.88 -15.41
C ALA A 212 15.60 -0.97 -14.19
N VAL A 213 15.51 -1.50 -12.97
CA VAL A 213 15.79 -0.76 -11.74
C VAL A 213 17.27 -0.36 -11.65
N LYS A 214 18.19 -1.28 -11.96
CA LYS A 214 19.64 -1.01 -11.95
C LYS A 214 20.01 0.10 -12.92
N GLN A 215 19.55 0.02 -14.17
CA GLN A 215 19.83 1.03 -15.19
C GLN A 215 19.13 2.36 -14.89
N GLY A 216 17.87 2.30 -14.44
CA GLY A 216 17.10 3.50 -14.09
C GLY A 216 17.77 4.26 -12.95
N LYS A 217 18.20 3.55 -11.90
CA LYS A 217 18.94 4.14 -10.78
C LYS A 217 20.23 4.81 -11.24
N ALA A 218 21.05 4.10 -12.04
CA ALA A 218 22.29 4.65 -12.56
C ALA A 218 22.06 5.91 -13.42
N LEU A 219 20.95 5.96 -14.17
CA LEU A 219 20.55 7.15 -14.93
C LEU A 219 20.16 8.30 -14.00
N GLY A 220 19.37 8.03 -12.96
CA GLY A 220 18.95 9.05 -12.00
C GLY A 220 20.14 9.67 -11.25
N GLU A 221 21.02 8.82 -10.71
CA GLU A 221 22.25 9.25 -10.02
C GLU A 221 23.14 10.13 -10.91
N LYS A 222 23.21 9.82 -12.22
CA LYS A 222 23.97 10.62 -13.19
C LYS A 222 23.39 12.02 -13.38
N TYR A 223 22.07 12.19 -13.30
CA TYR A 223 21.39 13.48 -13.54
C TYR A 223 20.89 14.17 -12.27
N GLY A 224 21.23 13.65 -11.08
CA GLY A 224 20.97 14.29 -9.80
C GLY A 224 19.55 14.08 -9.26
N THR A 225 18.89 12.97 -9.64
CA THR A 225 17.62 12.52 -9.08
C THR A 225 17.77 11.33 -8.15
#